data_AF-A0A2V8KHD7-F1
#
_entry.id   AF-A0A2V8KHD7-F1
#
_cell.length_a   1.000
_cell.length_b   1.000
_cell.length_c   1.000
_cell.angle_alpha   90.00
_cell.angle_beta   90.00
_cell.angle_gamma   90.00
#
_symmetry.space_group_name_H-M   'P 1'
#
loop_
_entity.id
_entity.type
_entity.pdbx_description
1 polymer ?
#
loop_
_entity_poly.entity_id
_entity_poly.type
_entity_poly.pdbx_seq_one_letter_code
_entity_poly.pdbx_strand_id
1 'polypeptide(L)'
;MYEVVLDAETGRQVSVPLGSHHAWTDLEYEKCRHCPLKREEHPECPAAKNLAFVVDDFQLEQSFEKVLVEVVTAERTYRKEVPIQDGLFSLVGLIMSTSACPHLDFLRPMARFHLPFSTSKETTVRSVSFYLLRQYFAAKQGCEPDYRLTELQRLYDAIGEVNLGMAARMRSASKTDAQANAIVVLDLFAQLLLDQVNDKLSSFEMLFSS
;
A
#
# COMPACT_ATOMS: atom_id res chain seq x y z
N MET A 1 -11.29 16.30 3.07
CA MET A 1 -10.38 16.31 1.90
C MET A 1 -9.03 15.88 2.41
N TYR A 2 -8.45 14.82 1.85
CA TYR A 2 -7.17 14.27 2.30
C TYR A 2 -6.12 14.54 1.21
N GLU A 3 -4.97 15.10 1.59
CA GLU A 3 -3.90 15.44 0.66
C GLU A 3 -2.68 14.54 0.88
N VAL A 4 -2.15 13.97 -0.21
CA VAL A 4 -0.89 13.19 -0.20
C VAL A 4 0.13 13.95 -1.03
N VAL A 5 1.13 14.52 -0.37
CA VAL A 5 2.24 15.21 -1.04
C VAL A 5 3.42 14.25 -1.16
N LEU A 6 3.92 14.04 -2.38
CA LEU A 6 5.08 13.19 -2.65
C LEU A 6 6.28 14.05 -3.05
N ASP A 7 7.44 13.69 -2.52
CA ASP A 7 8.71 14.31 -2.87
C ASP A 7 9.02 14.02 -4.33
N ALA A 8 9.38 15.05 -5.10
CA ALA A 8 9.54 14.92 -6.54
C ALA A 8 10.70 14.01 -6.93
N GLU A 9 11.76 13.96 -6.13
CA GLU A 9 12.98 13.19 -6.42
C GLU A 9 12.90 11.77 -5.86
N THR A 10 12.52 11.64 -4.60
CA THR A 10 12.51 10.36 -3.88
C THR A 10 11.19 9.63 -4.06
N GLY A 11 10.08 10.30 -4.37
CA GLY A 11 8.74 9.71 -4.46
C GLY A 11 8.16 9.30 -3.10
N ARG A 12 8.79 9.72 -2.00
CA ARG A 12 8.32 9.46 -0.63
C ARG A 12 7.32 10.52 -0.20
N GLN A 13 6.41 10.17 0.70
CA GLN A 13 5.47 11.16 1.24
C GLN A 13 6.21 12.25 2.03
N VAL A 14 6.04 13.53 1.63
CA VAL A 14 6.66 14.69 2.28
C VAL A 14 5.80 15.09 3.46
N SER A 15 6.13 14.53 4.62
CA SER A 15 5.49 14.85 5.90
C SER A 15 4.06 14.33 6.02
N VAL A 16 3.85 13.47 7.00
CA VAL A 16 2.53 13.22 7.57
C VAL A 16 2.29 14.40 8.52
N PRO A 17 1.09 15.02 8.56
CA PRO A 17 0.73 15.88 9.67
C PRO A 17 1.11 15.16 10.98
N LEU A 18 1.69 15.86 11.95
CA LEU A 18 1.95 15.30 13.28
C LEU A 18 0.59 14.96 13.90
N GLY A 19 0.07 13.77 13.60
CA GLY A 19 -1.02 13.16 14.34
C GLY A 19 -0.58 12.95 15.78
N SER A 20 -1.54 12.81 16.66
CA SER A 20 -1.28 12.27 18.00
C SER A 20 -0.45 10.99 17.85
N HIS A 21 0.62 10.86 18.63
CA HIS A 21 1.35 9.60 18.70
C HIS A 21 0.36 8.52 19.15
N HIS A 22 0.28 7.45 18.36
CA HIS A 22 -0.59 6.32 18.65
C HIS A 22 0.26 5.14 19.06
N ALA A 23 -0.06 4.49 20.17
CA ALA A 23 0.72 3.33 20.64
C ALA A 23 0.87 2.24 19.56
N TRP A 24 -0.12 2.09 18.68
CA TRP A 24 -0.07 1.11 17.59
C TRP A 24 0.88 1.47 16.44
N THR A 25 1.40 2.71 16.38
CA THR A 25 2.42 3.11 15.39
C THR A 25 3.83 2.73 15.81
N ASP A 26 4.07 2.47 17.10
CA ASP A 26 5.36 2.04 17.63
C ASP A 26 5.89 0.81 16.87
N LEU A 27 7.17 0.79 16.55
CA LEU A 27 7.75 -0.28 15.74
C LEU A 27 7.53 -1.66 16.38
N GLU A 28 7.68 -1.75 17.71
CA GLU A 28 7.56 -3.01 18.45
C GLU A 28 6.10 -3.43 18.71
N TYR A 29 5.12 -2.57 18.44
CA TYR A 29 3.70 -2.91 18.57
C TYR A 29 3.26 -3.82 17.41
N GLU A 30 2.98 -5.10 17.66
CA GLU A 30 2.58 -6.05 16.59
C GLU A 30 3.54 -5.98 15.38
N LYS A 31 4.86 -5.96 15.66
CA LYS A 31 5.92 -5.87 14.65
C LYS A 31 5.81 -7.02 13.65
N CYS A 32 5.94 -6.70 12.35
CA CYS A 32 5.94 -7.73 11.31
C CYS A 32 7.09 -8.72 11.56
N ARG A 33 6.83 -10.03 11.41
CA ARG A 33 7.80 -11.09 11.72
C ARG A 33 9.14 -10.97 10.99
N HIS A 34 9.13 -10.36 9.81
CA HIS A 34 10.28 -10.19 8.93
C HIS A 34 10.81 -8.74 8.88
N CYS A 35 10.34 -7.87 9.78
CA CYS A 35 10.67 -6.45 9.75
C CYS A 35 12.17 -6.26 9.99
N PRO A 36 12.93 -5.66 9.05
CA PRO A 36 14.37 -5.47 9.20
C PRO A 36 14.72 -4.26 10.07
N LEU A 37 13.72 -3.40 10.36
CA LEU A 37 13.93 -2.16 11.10
C LEU A 37 14.18 -2.45 12.59
N LYS A 38 15.03 -1.63 13.19
CA LYS A 38 15.38 -1.66 14.60
C LYS A 38 14.79 -0.45 15.31
N ARG A 39 14.35 -0.64 16.55
CA ARG A 39 13.66 0.39 17.34
C ARG A 39 14.53 1.63 17.57
N GLU A 40 15.84 1.43 17.69
CA GLU A 40 16.81 2.49 17.98
C GLU A 40 16.92 3.50 16.83
N GLU A 41 16.76 3.02 15.60
CA GLU A 41 16.82 3.84 14.37
C GLU A 41 15.42 4.28 13.91
N HIS A 42 14.43 3.41 14.11
CA HIS A 42 13.04 3.59 13.71
C HIS A 42 12.12 3.29 14.91
N PRO A 43 11.85 4.26 15.79
CA PRO A 43 10.99 4.02 16.95
C PRO A 43 9.54 3.71 16.57
N GLU A 44 9.09 4.18 15.41
CA GLU A 44 7.78 3.92 14.83
C GLU A 44 7.91 3.14 13.52
N CYS A 45 6.92 2.29 13.22
CA CYS A 45 6.78 1.68 11.90
C CYS A 45 6.41 2.78 10.88
N PRO A 46 7.19 2.96 9.79
CA PRO A 46 6.95 4.05 8.84
C PRO A 46 5.59 3.93 8.12
N ALA A 47 5.14 2.70 7.84
CA ALA A 47 3.83 2.49 7.24
C ALA A 47 2.69 2.79 8.24
N ALA A 48 2.83 2.35 9.49
CA ALA A 48 1.84 2.59 10.53
C ALA A 48 1.71 4.08 10.85
N LYS A 49 2.85 4.76 11.03
CA LYS A 49 2.93 6.20 11.25
C LYS A 49 2.20 6.99 10.16
N ASN A 50 2.45 6.68 8.89
CA ASN A 50 1.81 7.41 7.80
C ASN A 50 0.31 7.13 7.68
N LEU A 51 -0.15 5.97 8.17
CA LEU A 51 -1.57 5.61 8.20
C LEU A 51 -2.32 6.16 9.41
N ALA A 52 -1.63 6.62 10.44
CA ALA A 52 -2.25 7.09 11.68
C ALA A 52 -3.35 8.12 11.43
N PHE A 53 -3.07 9.09 10.58
CA PHE A 53 -4.01 10.15 10.24
C PHE A 53 -5.24 9.64 9.45
N VAL A 54 -5.06 8.65 8.56
CA VAL A 54 -6.20 8.01 7.87
C VAL A 54 -7.08 7.25 8.86
N VAL A 55 -6.48 6.57 9.82
CA VAL A 55 -7.25 5.87 10.85
C VAL A 55 -8.06 6.87 11.66
N ASP A 56 -7.45 7.98 12.10
CA ASP A 56 -8.12 9.01 12.89
C ASP A 56 -9.30 9.68 12.16
N ASP A 57 -9.12 9.99 10.87
CA ASP A 57 -10.15 10.67 10.06
C ASP A 57 -11.35 9.76 9.73
N PHE A 58 -11.14 8.44 9.64
CA PHE A 58 -12.15 7.51 9.14
C PHE A 58 -12.64 6.51 10.19
N GLN A 59 -12.21 6.63 11.45
CA GLN A 59 -12.62 5.76 12.56
C GLN A 59 -14.10 5.85 12.97
N LEU A 60 -14.92 6.72 12.40
CA LEU A 60 -16.36 6.77 12.71
C LEU A 60 -17.24 6.38 11.52
N GLU A 61 -16.62 6.10 10.38
CA GLU A 61 -17.32 5.86 9.12
C GLU A 61 -17.76 4.39 8.98
N GLN A 62 -18.86 4.16 8.26
CA GLN A 62 -19.35 2.82 7.94
C GLN A 62 -18.71 2.34 6.64
N SER A 63 -17.89 1.28 6.68
CA SER A 63 -17.10 0.79 5.53
C SER A 63 -17.90 0.52 4.25
N PHE A 64 -19.17 0.15 4.39
CA PHE A 64 -20.08 -0.18 3.29
C PHE A 64 -20.93 1.00 2.79
N GLU A 65 -20.82 2.18 3.40
CA GLU A 65 -21.55 3.37 2.97
C GLU A 65 -21.12 3.78 1.56
N LYS A 66 -22.09 3.95 0.66
CA LYS A 66 -21.83 4.40 -0.71
C LYS A 66 -21.61 5.90 -0.74
N VAL A 67 -20.44 6.30 -1.24
CA VAL A 67 -20.04 7.70 -1.36
C VAL A 67 -19.49 7.97 -2.75
N LEU A 68 -19.55 9.23 -3.19
CA LEU A 68 -18.80 9.67 -4.36
C LEU A 68 -17.36 9.95 -3.93
N VAL A 69 -16.42 9.11 -4.35
CA VAL A 69 -15.00 9.33 -4.13
C VAL A 69 -14.42 10.11 -5.31
N GLU A 70 -13.79 11.24 -5.03
CA GLU A 70 -13.05 12.05 -5.99
C GLU A 70 -11.55 12.01 -5.66
N VAL A 71 -10.71 11.70 -6.65
CA VAL A 71 -9.25 11.76 -6.54
C VAL A 71 -8.72 12.70 -7.61
N VAL A 72 -8.00 13.73 -7.19
CA VAL A 72 -7.40 14.73 -8.07
C VAL A 72 -5.89 14.52 -8.08
N THR A 73 -5.32 14.31 -9.27
CA THR A 73 -3.87 14.32 -9.53
C THR A 73 -3.53 15.49 -10.46
N ALA A 74 -2.24 15.75 -10.70
CA ALA A 74 -1.83 16.79 -11.65
C ALA A 74 -2.30 16.50 -13.09
N GLU A 75 -2.45 15.21 -13.41
CA GLU A 75 -2.74 14.72 -14.75
C GLU A 75 -4.23 14.46 -14.99
N ARG A 76 -4.99 14.08 -13.95
CA ARG A 76 -6.39 13.62 -14.08
C ARG A 76 -7.22 13.86 -12.82
N THR A 77 -8.53 13.95 -13.00
CA THR A 77 -9.53 13.80 -11.93
C THR A 77 -10.29 12.50 -12.14
N TYR A 78 -10.34 11.67 -11.09
CA TYR A 78 -11.07 10.40 -11.06
C TYR A 78 -12.30 10.56 -10.15
N ARG A 79 -13.45 10.08 -10.59
CA ARG A 79 -14.70 10.09 -9.81
C ARG A 79 -15.37 8.73 -9.92
N LYS A 80 -15.76 8.15 -8.78
CA LYS A 80 -16.47 6.87 -8.76
C LYS A 80 -17.39 6.79 -7.54
N GLU A 81 -18.63 6.36 -7.74
CA GLU A 81 -19.54 6.02 -6.65
C GLU A 81 -19.23 4.58 -6.20
N VAL A 82 -18.73 4.45 -4.97
CA VAL A 82 -18.28 3.18 -4.38
C VAL A 82 -18.51 3.18 -2.87
N PRO A 83 -18.51 2.01 -2.21
CA PRO A 83 -18.32 1.96 -0.76
C PRO A 83 -17.08 2.74 -0.32
N ILE A 84 -17.14 3.43 0.82
CA ILE A 84 -16.03 4.25 1.34
C ILE A 84 -14.73 3.44 1.46
N GLN A 85 -14.83 2.16 1.85
CA GLN A 85 -13.68 1.27 1.96
C GLN A 85 -12.92 1.12 0.64
N ASP A 86 -13.56 1.17 -0.53
CA ASP A 86 -12.88 1.02 -1.82
C ASP A 86 -12.03 2.25 -2.15
N GLY A 87 -12.50 3.44 -1.75
CA GLY A 87 -11.72 4.68 -1.81
C GLY A 87 -10.54 4.65 -0.85
N LEU A 88 -10.78 4.19 0.38
CA LEU A 88 -9.74 4.06 1.40
C LEU A 88 -8.69 3.01 1.03
N PHE A 89 -9.08 1.90 0.41
CA PHE A 89 -8.15 0.87 -0.08
C PHE A 89 -7.10 1.49 -1.01
N SER A 90 -7.55 2.31 -1.96
CA SER A 90 -6.71 3.05 -2.89
C SER A 90 -5.76 4.03 -2.17
N LEU A 91 -6.26 4.74 -1.16
CA LEU A 91 -5.47 5.69 -0.36
C LEU A 91 -4.42 4.99 0.52
N VAL A 92 -4.81 3.93 1.22
CA VAL A 92 -3.93 3.13 2.09
C VAL A 92 -2.79 2.52 1.28
N GLY A 93 -3.08 1.92 0.12
CA GLY A 93 -2.05 1.37 -0.76
C GLY A 93 -1.04 2.43 -1.21
N LEU A 94 -1.50 3.64 -1.56
CA LEU A 94 -0.64 4.76 -1.94
C LEU A 94 0.26 5.22 -0.77
N ILE A 95 -0.32 5.40 0.42
CA ILE A 95 0.42 5.85 1.61
C ILE A 95 1.47 4.81 2.02
N MET A 96 1.09 3.54 2.04
CA MET A 96 2.00 2.46 2.42
C MET A 96 3.16 2.30 1.43
N SER A 97 2.89 2.36 0.12
CA SER A 97 3.92 2.24 -0.94
C SER A 97 4.84 3.45 -1.05
N THR A 98 4.45 4.60 -0.50
CA THR A 98 5.27 5.82 -0.42
C THR A 98 5.85 6.04 0.97
N SER A 99 5.63 5.11 1.89
CA SER A 99 6.25 5.06 3.21
C SER A 99 7.73 4.66 3.11
N ALA A 100 8.48 4.88 4.19
CA ALA A 100 9.86 4.39 4.31
C ALA A 100 9.95 2.89 4.70
N CYS A 101 8.90 2.08 4.48
CA CYS A 101 8.93 0.65 4.74
C CYS A 101 9.78 -0.09 3.67
N PRO A 102 10.86 -0.80 4.05
CA PRO A 102 11.74 -1.44 3.08
C PRO A 102 11.07 -2.48 2.18
N HIS A 103 10.05 -3.18 2.71
CA HIS A 103 9.31 -4.21 1.99
C HIS A 103 8.33 -3.66 0.95
N LEU A 104 7.98 -2.38 1.06
CA LEU A 104 7.02 -1.72 0.16
C LEU A 104 7.68 -0.76 -0.82
N ASP A 105 8.97 -0.46 -0.62
CA ASP A 105 9.70 0.58 -1.33
C ASP A 105 9.76 0.34 -2.85
N PHE A 106 9.72 -0.92 -3.28
CA PHE A 106 9.72 -1.26 -4.71
C PHE A 106 8.43 -0.83 -5.44
N LEU A 107 7.33 -0.61 -4.71
CA LEU A 107 6.06 -0.11 -5.25
C LEU A 107 6.07 1.41 -5.45
N ARG A 108 7.04 2.13 -4.88
CA ARG A 108 7.12 3.60 -4.91
C ARG A 108 7.06 4.20 -6.32
N PRO A 109 7.73 3.66 -7.36
CA PRO A 109 7.56 4.14 -8.73
C PRO A 109 6.11 3.99 -9.22
N MET A 110 5.45 2.88 -8.90
CA MET A 110 4.05 2.65 -9.29
C MET A 110 3.11 3.62 -8.55
N ALA A 111 3.41 3.96 -7.31
CA ALA A 111 2.67 4.92 -6.49
C ALA A 111 2.74 6.35 -7.07
N ARG A 112 3.89 6.75 -7.65
CA ARG A 112 4.01 8.05 -8.36
C ARG A 112 3.05 8.15 -9.55
N PHE A 113 2.72 7.02 -10.17
CA PHE A 113 1.76 6.89 -11.26
C PHE A 113 0.44 6.28 -10.78
N HIS A 114 0.02 6.56 -9.53
CA HIS A 114 -1.13 5.91 -8.91
C HIS A 114 -2.36 5.85 -9.82
N LEU A 115 -3.07 4.72 -9.81
CA LEU A 115 -4.36 4.56 -10.49
C LEU A 115 -5.39 4.27 -9.41
N PRO A 116 -6.23 5.26 -9.06
CA PRO A 116 -7.33 5.04 -8.15
C PRO A 116 -8.30 3.99 -8.69
N PHE A 117 -8.88 3.19 -7.79
CA PHE A 117 -9.89 2.17 -8.12
C PHE A 117 -9.41 1.07 -9.09
N SER A 118 -8.09 0.81 -9.12
CA SER A 118 -7.48 -0.24 -9.94
C SER A 118 -8.11 -1.60 -9.64
N THR A 119 -8.56 -2.28 -10.68
CA THR A 119 -8.96 -3.69 -10.59
C THR A 119 -7.76 -4.57 -10.30
N SER A 120 -8.00 -5.78 -9.79
CA SER A 120 -6.91 -6.75 -9.57
C SER A 120 -6.14 -7.06 -10.86
N LYS A 121 -6.82 -7.07 -12.02
CA LYS A 121 -6.19 -7.25 -13.34
C LYS A 121 -5.25 -6.09 -13.69
N GLU A 122 -5.71 -4.85 -13.52
CA GLU A 122 -4.89 -3.66 -13.75
C GLU A 122 -3.69 -3.64 -12.79
N THR A 123 -3.91 -3.96 -11.52
CA THR A 123 -2.84 -4.07 -10.52
C THR A 123 -1.80 -5.11 -10.94
N THR A 124 -2.20 -6.31 -11.37
CA THR A 124 -1.28 -7.35 -11.86
C THR A 124 -0.43 -6.86 -13.04
N VAL A 125 -1.07 -6.34 -14.10
CA VAL A 125 -0.36 -5.87 -15.31
C VAL A 125 0.62 -4.75 -14.97
N ARG A 126 0.19 -3.79 -14.14
CA ARG A 126 1.04 -2.67 -13.73
C ARG A 126 2.23 -3.13 -12.92
N SER A 127 2.02 -4.03 -11.96
CA SER A 127 3.07 -4.54 -11.09
C SER A 127 4.16 -5.26 -11.89
N VAL A 128 3.75 -6.11 -12.85
CA VAL A 128 4.69 -6.77 -13.76
C VAL A 128 5.37 -5.77 -14.69
N SER A 129 4.64 -4.80 -15.24
CA SER A 129 5.20 -3.79 -16.15
C SER A 129 6.28 -2.93 -15.47
N PHE A 130 6.01 -2.43 -14.25
CA PHE A 130 6.99 -1.66 -13.47
C PHE A 130 8.17 -2.53 -13.01
N TYR A 131 7.91 -3.79 -12.68
CA TYR A 131 8.99 -4.74 -12.35
C TYR A 131 9.90 -5.01 -13.54
N LEU A 132 9.35 -5.30 -14.72
CA LEU A 132 10.14 -5.51 -15.94
C LEU A 132 10.89 -4.23 -16.35
N LEU A 133 10.33 -3.05 -16.10
CA LEU A 133 11.05 -1.77 -16.30
C LEU A 133 12.24 -1.64 -15.35
N ARG A 134 12.11 -2.06 -14.08
CA ARG A 134 13.25 -2.16 -13.14
C ARG A 134 14.30 -3.14 -13.68
N GLN A 135 13.89 -4.30 -14.17
CA GLN A 135 14.81 -5.30 -14.74
C GLN A 135 15.53 -4.78 -15.99
N TYR A 136 14.86 -3.98 -16.83
CA TYR A 136 15.48 -3.29 -17.95
C TYR A 136 16.61 -2.35 -17.53
N PHE A 137 16.40 -1.55 -16.47
CA PHE A 137 17.46 -0.68 -15.94
C PHE A 137 18.59 -1.47 -15.29
N ALA A 138 18.31 -2.59 -14.63
CA ALA A 138 19.32 -3.49 -14.10
C ALA A 138 20.20 -4.09 -15.22
N ALA A 139 19.60 -4.51 -16.34
CA ALA A 139 20.33 -4.96 -17.53
C ALA A 139 21.28 -3.88 -18.08
N LYS A 140 20.85 -2.62 -18.12
CA LYS A 140 21.71 -1.49 -18.53
C LYS A 140 22.93 -1.29 -17.62
N GLN A 141 22.88 -1.79 -16.39
CA GLN A 141 23.96 -1.72 -15.40
C GLN A 141 24.79 -3.03 -15.36
N GLY A 142 24.53 -3.97 -16.27
CA GLY A 142 25.27 -5.24 -16.37
C GLY A 142 24.73 -6.37 -15.50
N CYS A 143 23.57 -6.21 -14.86
CA CYS A 143 22.92 -7.29 -14.11
C CYS A 143 22.07 -8.19 -15.04
N GLU A 144 21.90 -9.46 -14.68
CA GLU A 144 21.02 -10.38 -15.39
C GLU A 144 19.53 -10.11 -15.05
N PRO A 145 18.65 -9.85 -16.03
CA PRO A 145 17.22 -9.65 -15.78
C PRO A 145 16.46 -10.91 -15.34
N ASP A 146 15.70 -10.85 -14.25
CA ASP A 146 14.71 -11.86 -13.86
C ASP A 146 13.41 -11.75 -14.67
N TYR A 147 13.37 -12.41 -15.82
CA TYR A 147 12.13 -12.57 -16.62
C TYR A 147 11.18 -13.64 -16.07
N ARG A 148 11.62 -14.45 -15.10
CA ARG A 148 10.79 -15.49 -14.47
C ARG A 148 9.94 -14.92 -13.32
N LEU A 149 10.08 -13.63 -13.02
CA LEU A 149 9.33 -12.91 -11.98
C LEU A 149 9.51 -13.53 -10.57
N THR A 150 10.60 -14.26 -10.36
CA THR A 150 10.87 -14.99 -9.11
C THR A 150 11.09 -14.03 -7.94
N GLU A 151 11.77 -12.91 -8.15
CA GLU A 151 11.97 -11.90 -7.12
C GLU A 151 10.70 -11.05 -6.93
N LEU A 152 9.92 -10.81 -7.98
CA LEU A 152 8.60 -10.17 -7.85
C LEU A 152 7.69 -10.98 -6.93
N GLN A 153 7.65 -12.31 -7.08
CA GLN A 153 6.86 -13.16 -6.19
C GLN A 153 7.31 -13.00 -4.72
N ARG A 154 8.62 -13.03 -4.45
CA ARG A 154 9.16 -12.84 -3.09
C ARG A 154 8.79 -11.48 -2.49
N LEU A 155 8.82 -10.43 -3.30
CA LEU A 155 8.42 -9.08 -2.89
C LEU A 155 6.93 -9.04 -2.50
N TYR A 156 6.06 -9.74 -3.24
CA TYR A 156 4.64 -9.86 -2.89
C TYR A 156 4.38 -10.74 -1.66
N ASP A 157 5.14 -11.81 -1.48
CA ASP A 157 5.09 -12.61 -0.25
C ASP A 157 5.47 -11.75 0.98
N ALA A 158 6.49 -10.89 0.83
CA ALA A 158 6.89 -9.94 1.85
C ALA A 158 5.80 -8.88 2.13
N ILE A 159 5.10 -8.38 1.10
CA ILE A 159 3.93 -7.50 1.27
C ILE A 159 2.83 -8.21 2.08
N GLY A 160 2.54 -9.48 1.79
CA GLY A 160 1.53 -10.25 2.53
C GLY A 160 1.82 -10.28 4.03
N GLU A 161 3.07 -10.47 4.40
CA GLU A 161 3.53 -10.43 5.79
C GLU A 161 3.48 -9.03 6.44
N VAL A 162 3.74 -7.97 5.66
CA VAL A 162 3.49 -6.59 6.13
C VAL A 162 2.00 -6.39 6.42
N ASN A 163 1.14 -6.82 5.52
CA ASN A 163 -0.31 -6.68 5.66
C ASN A 163 -0.83 -7.46 6.87
N LEU A 164 -0.30 -8.65 7.16
CA LEU A 164 -0.61 -9.40 8.37
C LEU A 164 -0.24 -8.62 9.65
N GLY A 165 0.96 -8.03 9.68
CA GLY A 165 1.41 -7.21 10.81
C GLY A 165 0.54 -5.96 10.98
N MET A 166 0.22 -5.26 9.89
CA MET A 166 -0.66 -4.09 9.93
C MET A 166 -2.09 -4.44 10.37
N ALA A 167 -2.64 -5.57 9.90
CA ALA A 167 -3.93 -6.06 10.36
C ALA A 167 -3.92 -6.42 11.86
N ALA A 168 -2.81 -6.96 12.37
CA ALA A 168 -2.66 -7.23 13.80
C ALA A 168 -2.63 -5.92 14.62
N ARG A 169 -1.91 -4.90 14.14
CA ARG A 169 -1.93 -3.55 14.74
C ARG A 169 -3.35 -3.01 14.85
N MET A 170 -4.11 -3.04 13.75
CA MET A 170 -5.49 -2.53 13.71
C MET A 170 -6.43 -3.31 14.64
N ARG A 171 -6.35 -4.65 14.65
CA ARG A 171 -7.15 -5.50 15.55
C ARG A 171 -6.84 -5.27 17.03
N SER A 172 -5.58 -4.99 17.35
CA SER A 172 -5.15 -4.77 18.73
C SER A 172 -5.55 -3.36 19.20
N ALA A 173 -5.40 -2.35 18.33
CA ALA A 173 -5.86 -0.98 18.58
C ALA A 173 -7.38 -0.92 18.82
N SER A 174 -8.19 -1.61 18.00
CA SER A 174 -9.65 -1.60 18.14
C SER A 174 -10.18 -2.29 19.41
N LYS A 175 -9.37 -3.15 20.04
CA LYS A 175 -9.73 -3.82 21.31
C LYS A 175 -9.40 -2.99 22.54
N THR A 176 -8.40 -2.13 22.43
CA THR A 176 -7.80 -1.42 23.56
C THR A 176 -8.25 0.04 23.64
N ASP A 177 -8.74 0.61 22.55
CA ASP A 177 -9.18 2.00 22.48
C ASP A 177 -10.61 2.13 21.94
N ALA A 178 -11.46 2.85 22.67
CA ALA A 178 -12.86 3.12 22.30
C ALA A 178 -12.99 4.19 21.20
N GLN A 179 -11.89 4.90 20.89
CA GLN A 179 -11.88 5.95 19.86
C GLN A 179 -11.56 5.39 18.47
N ALA A 180 -10.66 4.40 18.37
CA ALA A 180 -10.20 3.83 17.09
C ALA A 180 -11.07 2.66 16.59
N ASN A 181 -12.17 2.95 15.89
CA ASN A 181 -12.88 1.94 15.09
C ASN A 181 -12.06 1.57 13.84
N ALA A 182 -10.93 0.89 14.02
CA ALA A 182 -10.03 0.47 12.95
C ALA A 182 -10.59 -0.69 12.09
N ILE A 183 -11.89 -1.00 12.22
CA ILE A 183 -12.56 -2.08 11.47
C ILE A 183 -12.53 -1.79 9.97
N VAL A 184 -12.77 -0.53 9.57
CA VAL A 184 -12.71 -0.14 8.15
C VAL A 184 -11.33 -0.46 7.58
N VAL A 185 -10.25 -0.10 8.28
CA VAL A 185 -8.87 -0.32 7.83
C VAL A 185 -8.46 -1.80 7.88
N LEU A 186 -9.00 -2.56 8.85
CA LEU A 186 -8.82 -4.01 8.91
C LEU A 186 -9.38 -4.72 7.67
N ASP A 187 -10.55 -4.31 7.20
CA ASP A 187 -11.17 -4.85 5.98
C ASP A 187 -10.31 -4.55 4.74
N LEU A 188 -9.64 -3.40 4.70
CA LEU A 188 -8.67 -3.08 3.63
C LEU A 188 -7.49 -4.05 3.63
N PHE A 189 -6.96 -4.37 4.81
CA PHE A 189 -5.86 -5.34 4.91
C PHE A 189 -6.29 -6.75 4.55
N ALA A 190 -7.53 -7.15 4.85
CA ALA A 190 -8.08 -8.42 4.40
C ALA A 190 -8.14 -8.50 2.85
N GLN A 191 -8.53 -7.41 2.18
CA GLN A 191 -8.52 -7.33 0.72
C GLN A 191 -7.09 -7.40 0.14
N LEU A 192 -6.11 -6.74 0.78
CA LEU A 192 -4.71 -6.75 0.35
C LEU A 192 -4.04 -8.13 0.45
N LEU A 193 -4.57 -9.06 1.25
CA LEU A 193 -4.03 -10.42 1.41
C LEU A 193 -4.43 -11.39 0.27
N LEU A 194 -5.44 -11.05 -0.53
CA LEU A 194 -6.02 -11.96 -1.55
C LEU A 194 -5.39 -11.81 -2.95
N ASP A 195 -4.53 -10.82 -3.17
CA ASP A 195 -3.95 -10.53 -4.48
C ASP A 195 -2.59 -11.19 -4.71
N GLN A 196 -2.60 -12.43 -5.23
CA GLN A 196 -1.40 -13.08 -5.75
C GLN A 196 -1.19 -12.76 -7.24
N VAL A 197 0.01 -12.28 -7.59
CA VAL A 197 0.36 -11.77 -8.93
C VAL A 197 0.50 -12.89 -9.96
N ASN A 198 1.12 -14.02 -9.59
CA ASN A 198 1.50 -15.06 -10.56
C ASN A 198 0.30 -15.81 -11.15
N ASP A 199 -0.65 -16.19 -10.31
CA ASP A 199 -1.86 -16.93 -10.74
C ASP A 199 -2.73 -16.14 -11.73
N LYS A 200 -2.56 -14.81 -11.80
CA LYS A 200 -3.36 -13.93 -12.65
C LYS A 200 -2.73 -13.65 -14.01
N LEU A 201 -1.44 -13.93 -14.21
CA LEU A 201 -0.73 -13.56 -15.44
C LEU A 201 -1.12 -14.38 -16.67
N SER A 202 -1.36 -15.68 -16.49
CA SER A 202 -1.82 -16.57 -17.55
C SER A 202 -3.12 -16.09 -18.19
N SER A 203 -3.97 -15.39 -17.43
CA SER A 203 -5.23 -14.82 -17.95
C SER A 203 -5.04 -13.72 -19.00
N PHE A 204 -3.83 -13.17 -19.14
CA PHE A 204 -3.50 -12.14 -20.11
C PHE A 204 -2.81 -12.68 -21.37
N GLU A 205 -2.34 -13.94 -21.40
CA GLU A 205 -1.62 -14.49 -22.54
C GLU A 205 -2.42 -14.37 -23.85
N MET A 206 -3.73 -14.62 -23.78
CA MET A 206 -4.65 -14.51 -24.91
C MET A 206 -4.74 -13.10 -25.52
N LEU A 207 -4.36 -12.06 -24.79
CA LEU A 207 -4.34 -10.69 -25.34
C LEU A 207 -3.14 -10.44 -26.27
N PHE A 208 -2.13 -11.31 -26.23
CA PHE A 208 -0.89 -11.18 -27.01
C PHE A 208 -0.72 -12.26 -28.08
N SER A 209 -1.67 -13.20 -28.21
CA SER A 209 -1.69 -14.13 -29.33
C SER A 209 -2.13 -13.39 -30.60
N SER A 210 -1.16 -13.05 -31.46
CA SER A 210 -1.36 -12.53 -32.82
C SER A 210 -0.62 -13.41 -33.82
#